data_AF-U1ZSF9-F1
#
_entry.id   AF-U1ZSF9-F1
#
_cell.length_a   1.000
_cell.length_b   1.000
_cell.length_c   1.000
_cell.angle_alpha   90.00
_cell.angle_beta   90.00
_cell.angle_gamma   90.00
#
_symmetry.space_group_name_H-M   'P 1'
#
loop_
_entity.id
_entity.type
_entity.pdbx_description
1 polymer ?
#
loop_
_entity_poly.entity_id
_entity_poly.type
_entity_poly.pdbx_seq_one_letter_code
_entity_poly.pdbx_strand_id
1 'polypeptide(L)'
;MSLFWVFAFTFMGWFSIKWVIDHKSTVDEFSKNNALMIFGPLLMGVFDLLFHTPFTEILLIPFQQAAAALHFNMPQISSPLAIGGAVSLVFLVFFGFYYLLTWAVTVPVFMVSVFTVVLPIRFARVLAQIDRNNTFFWLTVFVMIVISVWLTQL
;
A
#
# COMPACT_ATOMS: atom_id res chain seq x y z
N MET A 1 -13.66 -26.73 12.42
CA MET A 1 -12.76 -25.56 12.50
C MET A 1 -13.58 -24.32 12.74
N SER A 2 -13.15 -23.42 13.64
CA SER A 2 -13.83 -22.13 13.77
C SER A 2 -13.78 -21.40 12.44
N LEU A 3 -14.85 -20.69 12.17
CA LEU A 3 -15.09 -20.05 10.90
C LEU A 3 -14.07 -18.93 10.60
N PHE A 4 -13.52 -18.34 11.66
CA PHE A 4 -12.40 -17.42 11.62
C PHE A 4 -11.14 -18.07 11.07
N TRP A 5 -10.82 -19.30 11.48
CA TRP A 5 -9.64 -20.02 10.98
C TRP A 5 -9.75 -20.32 9.50
N VAL A 6 -10.93 -20.76 9.03
CA VAL A 6 -11.16 -21.00 7.59
C VAL A 6 -10.98 -19.70 6.80
N PHE A 7 -11.50 -18.57 7.30
CA PHE A 7 -11.29 -17.26 6.69
C PHE A 7 -9.80 -16.87 6.68
N ALA A 8 -9.11 -16.96 7.82
CA ALA A 8 -7.71 -16.57 7.96
C ALA A 8 -6.80 -17.39 7.03
N PHE A 9 -7.00 -18.71 6.94
CA PHE A 9 -6.22 -19.56 6.02
C PHE A 9 -6.49 -19.24 4.56
N THR A 10 -7.75 -19.03 4.19
CA THR A 10 -8.11 -18.68 2.80
C THR A 10 -7.59 -17.29 2.43
N PHE A 11 -7.70 -16.33 3.35
CA PHE A 11 -7.15 -14.98 3.22
C PHE A 11 -5.63 -15.04 3.05
N MET A 12 -4.92 -15.77 3.91
CA MET A 12 -3.46 -15.78 3.89
C MET A 12 -2.91 -16.50 2.65
N GLY A 13 -3.56 -17.58 2.21
CA GLY A 13 -3.22 -18.25 0.95
C GLY A 13 -3.44 -17.37 -0.27
N TRP A 14 -4.59 -16.71 -0.37
CA TRP A 14 -4.86 -15.79 -1.48
C TRP A 14 -3.98 -14.55 -1.42
N PHE A 15 -3.83 -13.95 -0.24
CA PHE A 15 -2.99 -12.77 -0.04
C PHE A 15 -1.55 -13.07 -0.43
N SER A 16 -1.03 -14.26 -0.09
CA SER A 16 0.29 -14.69 -0.54
C SER A 16 0.39 -14.74 -2.08
N ILE A 17 -0.58 -15.34 -2.77
CA ILE A 17 -0.57 -15.45 -4.24
C ILE A 17 -0.73 -14.07 -4.89
N LYS A 18 -1.71 -13.28 -4.45
CA LYS A 18 -1.97 -11.93 -4.96
C LYS A 18 -0.78 -11.02 -4.70
N TRP A 19 -0.20 -11.10 -3.50
CA TRP A 19 1.01 -10.38 -3.16
C TRP A 19 2.15 -10.77 -4.10
N VAL A 20 2.42 -12.06 -4.34
CA VAL A 20 3.49 -12.45 -5.26
C VAL A 20 3.27 -11.95 -6.69
N ILE A 21 2.03 -12.06 -7.21
CA ILE A 21 1.70 -11.64 -8.58
C ILE A 21 1.78 -10.12 -8.73
N ASP A 22 1.10 -9.39 -7.85
CA ASP A 22 1.06 -7.94 -7.91
C ASP A 22 2.40 -7.33 -7.51
N HIS A 23 3.09 -7.86 -6.49
CA HIS A 23 4.45 -7.44 -6.15
C HIS A 23 5.38 -7.59 -7.34
N LYS A 24 5.34 -8.73 -8.05
CA LYS A 24 6.16 -8.92 -9.25
C LYS A 24 5.81 -7.88 -10.32
N SER A 25 4.53 -7.61 -10.57
CA SER A 25 4.09 -6.62 -11.56
C SER A 25 4.50 -5.21 -11.15
N THR A 26 4.25 -4.83 -9.89
CA THR A 26 4.61 -3.53 -9.33
C THR A 26 6.12 -3.35 -9.35
N VAL A 27 6.91 -4.35 -8.97
CA VAL A 27 8.38 -4.27 -9.04
C VAL A 27 8.86 -4.17 -10.48
N ASP A 28 8.30 -4.91 -11.44
CA ASP A 28 8.73 -4.82 -12.84
C ASP A 28 8.41 -3.43 -13.45
N GLU A 29 7.21 -2.92 -13.21
CA GLU A 29 6.77 -1.61 -13.72
C GLU A 29 7.49 -0.46 -13.01
N PHE A 30 7.64 -0.54 -11.69
CA PHE A 30 8.35 0.49 -10.92
C PHE A 30 9.86 0.41 -11.09
N SER A 31 10.47 -0.77 -11.27
CA SER A 31 11.92 -0.86 -11.49
C SER A 31 12.33 -0.19 -12.79
N LYS A 32 11.55 -0.36 -13.87
CA LYS A 32 11.84 0.28 -15.16
C LYS A 32 11.79 1.82 -15.07
N ASN A 33 10.81 2.36 -14.36
CA ASN A 33 10.61 3.82 -14.29
C ASN A 33 11.37 4.51 -13.15
N ASN A 34 11.61 3.82 -12.03
CA ASN A 34 12.15 4.43 -10.80
C ASN A 34 13.57 3.98 -10.46
N ALA A 35 14.11 2.92 -11.09
CA ALA A 35 15.50 2.54 -10.85
C ALA A 35 16.45 3.68 -11.22
N LEU A 36 16.21 4.37 -12.33
CA LEU A 36 17.04 5.50 -12.73
C LEU A 36 16.87 6.72 -11.81
N MET A 37 15.70 6.90 -11.22
CA MET A 37 15.45 7.96 -10.24
C MET A 37 16.14 7.66 -8.90
N ILE A 38 16.12 6.39 -8.45
CA ILE A 38 16.75 5.96 -7.20
C ILE A 38 18.26 5.89 -7.36
N PHE A 39 18.78 5.26 -8.41
CA PHE A 39 20.21 5.04 -8.61
C PHE A 39 20.91 6.14 -9.42
N GLY A 40 20.15 7.02 -10.08
CA GLY A 40 20.68 8.13 -10.89
C GLY A 40 21.61 9.06 -10.12
N PRO A 41 21.24 9.55 -8.93
CA PRO A 41 22.12 10.40 -8.12
C PRO A 41 23.42 9.70 -7.74
N LEU A 42 23.37 8.41 -7.41
CA LEU A 42 24.57 7.61 -7.13
C LEU A 42 25.44 7.42 -8.38
N LEU A 43 24.84 7.16 -9.54
CA LEU A 43 25.56 7.12 -10.82
C LEU A 43 26.18 8.48 -11.13
N MET A 44 25.46 9.59 -10.94
CA MET A 44 26.02 10.94 -11.10
C MET A 44 27.22 11.17 -10.17
N GLY A 45 27.18 10.69 -8.93
CA GLY A 45 28.34 10.75 -8.02
C GLY A 45 29.55 9.95 -8.52
N VAL A 46 29.33 8.83 -9.21
CA VAL A 46 30.41 8.08 -9.89
C VAL A 46 30.96 8.87 -11.08
N PHE A 47 30.10 9.50 -11.89
CA PHE A 47 30.52 10.34 -13.00
C PHE A 47 31.31 11.57 -12.52
N ASP A 48 30.85 12.25 -11.48
CA ASP A 48 31.56 13.39 -10.88
C ASP A 48 32.95 12.99 -10.37
N LEU A 49 33.08 11.78 -9.83
CA LEU A 49 34.37 11.26 -9.36
C LEU A 49 35.32 10.93 -10.53
N LEU A 50 34.80 10.36 -11.62
CA LEU A 50 35.60 9.93 -12.78
C LEU A 50 35.95 11.07 -13.76
N PHE A 51 35.04 12.02 -13.94
CA PHE A 51 35.13 13.08 -14.95
C PHE A 51 35.29 14.48 -14.35
N HIS A 52 35.35 14.58 -13.02
CA HIS A 52 35.49 15.85 -12.28
C HIS A 52 34.37 16.87 -12.62
N THR A 53 33.14 16.36 -12.79
CA THR A 53 31.94 17.19 -13.00
C THR A 53 31.30 17.60 -11.66
N PRO A 54 30.52 18.70 -11.62
CA PRO A 54 29.87 19.18 -10.39
C PRO A 54 28.37 18.83 -10.30
N PHE A 55 27.90 17.73 -10.90
CA PHE A 55 26.45 17.47 -11.03
C PHE A 55 25.75 17.20 -9.69
N THR A 56 26.38 16.42 -8.82
CA THR A 56 25.87 16.10 -7.48
C THR A 56 25.83 17.32 -6.56
N GLU A 57 26.77 18.24 -6.69
CA GLU A 57 26.75 19.51 -5.95
C GLU A 57 25.57 20.39 -6.39
N ILE A 58 25.30 20.47 -7.70
CA ILE A 58 24.13 21.21 -8.23
C ILE A 58 22.82 20.62 -7.71
N LEU A 59 22.72 19.29 -7.64
CA LEU A 59 21.57 18.58 -7.07
C LEU A 59 21.34 18.92 -5.59
N LEU A 60 22.38 19.27 -4.85
CA LEU A 60 22.30 19.55 -3.41
C LEU A 60 21.81 20.97 -3.09
N ILE A 61 21.94 21.93 -4.03
CA ILE A 61 21.54 23.33 -3.87
C ILE A 61 20.10 23.50 -3.33
N PRO A 62 19.05 22.91 -3.91
CA PRO A 62 17.69 23.07 -3.41
C PRO A 62 17.52 22.53 -1.97
N PHE A 63 18.25 21.47 -1.61
CA PHE A 63 18.22 20.92 -0.24
C PHE A 63 18.91 21.85 0.76
N GLN A 64 20.02 22.47 0.38
CA GLN A 64 20.70 23.48 1.20
C GLN A 64 19.83 24.72 1.40
N GLN A 65 19.14 25.19 0.37
CA GLN A 65 18.20 26.30 0.46
C GLN A 65 17.03 25.97 1.39
N ALA A 66 16.46 24.76 1.27
CA ALA A 66 15.40 24.29 2.15
C ALA A 66 15.86 24.16 3.61
N ALA A 67 17.07 23.60 3.84
CA ALA A 67 17.66 23.49 5.17
C ALA A 67 17.90 24.87 5.80
N ALA A 68 18.42 25.83 5.03
CA ALA A 68 18.62 27.20 5.48
C ALA A 68 17.30 27.89 5.85
N ALA A 69 16.24 27.70 5.06
CA ALA A 69 14.90 28.21 5.36
C ALA A 69 14.31 27.62 6.65
N LEU A 70 14.70 26.39 7.00
CA LEU A 70 14.30 25.71 8.23
C LEU A 70 15.29 25.91 9.39
N HIS A 71 16.29 26.77 9.23
CA HIS A 71 17.37 27.00 10.21
C HIS A 71 18.15 25.74 10.61
N PHE A 72 18.25 24.74 9.72
CA PHE A 72 19.07 23.56 9.91
C PHE A 72 20.48 23.78 9.36
N ASN A 73 21.50 23.49 10.18
CA ASN A 73 22.89 23.47 9.75
C ASN A 73 23.20 22.14 9.05
N MET A 74 23.29 22.19 7.72
CA MET A 74 23.70 21.03 6.93
C MET A 74 25.23 20.90 6.91
N PRO A 75 25.82 19.77 7.31
CA PRO A 75 27.26 19.57 7.22
C PRO A 75 27.71 19.61 5.76
N GLN A 76 28.86 20.23 5.50
CA GLN A 76 29.45 20.25 4.16
C GLN A 76 30.00 18.87 3.81
N ILE A 77 29.25 18.12 3.00
CA ILE A 77 29.70 16.86 2.43
C ILE A 77 30.42 17.19 1.13
N SER A 78 31.70 16.81 1.04
CA SER A 78 32.54 17.08 -0.14
C SER A 78 32.66 15.89 -1.10
N SER A 79 32.22 14.69 -0.69
CA SER A 79 32.31 13.49 -1.52
C SER A 79 31.10 13.38 -2.44
N PRO A 80 31.26 13.42 -3.78
CA PRO A 80 30.16 13.29 -4.74
C PRO A 80 29.39 11.97 -4.57
N LEU A 81 30.11 10.91 -4.20
CA LEU A 81 29.53 9.58 -3.99
C LEU A 81 28.69 9.52 -2.71
N ALA A 82 29.09 10.25 -1.66
CA ALA A 82 28.30 10.39 -0.44
C ALA A 82 27.03 11.22 -0.68
N ILE A 83 27.12 12.30 -1.46
CA ILE A 83 25.96 13.13 -1.84
C ILE A 83 24.98 12.29 -2.67
N GLY A 84 25.47 11.67 -3.75
CA GLY A 84 24.67 10.81 -4.61
C GLY A 84 24.00 9.68 -3.83
N GLY A 85 24.76 8.99 -2.96
CA GLY A 85 24.23 7.94 -2.09
C GLY A 85 23.17 8.42 -1.11
N ALA A 86 23.36 9.58 -0.48
CA ALA A 86 22.37 10.15 0.44
C ALA A 86 21.06 10.49 -0.27
N VAL A 87 21.13 11.14 -1.44
CA VAL A 87 19.95 11.48 -2.25
C VAL A 87 19.25 10.22 -2.76
N SER A 88 20.01 9.23 -3.23
CA SER A 88 19.49 7.91 -3.62
C SER A 88 18.76 7.22 -2.46
N LEU A 89 19.30 7.29 -1.24
CA LEU A 89 18.69 6.70 -0.05
C LEU A 89 17.38 7.41 0.31
N VAL A 90 17.32 8.74 0.17
CA VAL A 90 16.07 9.49 0.34
C VAL A 90 15.01 9.00 -0.63
N PHE A 91 15.32 8.89 -1.92
CA PHE A 91 14.37 8.36 -2.92
C PHE A 91 13.93 6.93 -2.60
N LEU A 92 14.86 6.08 -2.15
CA LEU A 92 14.56 4.71 -1.75
C LEU A 92 13.60 4.65 -0.56
N VAL A 93 13.79 5.50 0.45
CA VAL A 93 12.90 5.59 1.63
C VAL A 93 11.50 6.04 1.22
N PHE A 94 11.39 7.09 0.40
CA PHE A 94 10.11 7.55 -0.13
C PHE A 94 9.40 6.45 -0.91
N PHE A 95 10.14 5.73 -1.75
CA PHE A 95 9.58 4.62 -2.52
C PHE A 95 9.11 3.47 -1.62
N GLY A 96 9.92 3.06 -0.64
CA GLY A 96 9.54 2.02 0.31
C GLY A 96 8.30 2.39 1.12
N PHE A 97 8.20 3.64 1.57
CA PHE A 97 7.03 4.14 2.28
C PHE A 97 5.78 4.13 1.40
N TYR A 98 5.88 4.65 0.17
CA TYR A 98 4.77 4.65 -0.78
C TYR A 98 4.26 3.23 -1.06
N TYR A 99 5.18 2.30 -1.29
CA TYR A 99 4.87 0.89 -1.50
C TYR A 99 4.11 0.28 -0.31
N LEU A 100 4.57 0.50 0.92
CA LEU A 100 3.88 0.01 2.12
C LEU A 100 2.47 0.61 2.27
N LEU A 101 2.33 1.90 1.96
CA LEU A 101 1.04 2.60 2.01
C LEU A 101 0.05 2.04 1.00
N THR A 102 0.49 1.68 -0.21
CA THR A 102 -0.34 0.98 -1.20
C THR A 102 -0.96 -0.28 -0.60
N TRP A 103 -0.16 -1.13 0.03
CA TRP A 103 -0.66 -2.36 0.65
C TRP A 103 -1.57 -2.13 1.85
N ALA A 104 -1.25 -1.12 2.67
CA ALA A 104 -2.10 -0.71 3.78
C ALA A 104 -3.51 -0.30 3.32
N VAL A 105 -3.66 0.26 2.12
CA VAL A 105 -4.95 0.64 1.52
C VAL A 105 -5.62 -0.53 0.79
N THR A 106 -4.87 -1.33 0.02
CA THR A 106 -5.43 -2.42 -0.79
C THR A 106 -6.02 -3.54 0.07
N VAL A 107 -5.39 -3.87 1.20
CA VAL A 107 -5.85 -4.97 2.07
C VAL A 107 -7.25 -4.73 2.64
N PRO A 108 -7.56 -3.57 3.27
CA PRO A 108 -8.91 -3.27 3.75
C PRO A 108 -9.98 -3.30 2.65
N VAL A 109 -9.70 -2.71 1.48
CA VAL A 109 -10.65 -2.69 0.35
C VAL A 109 -11.00 -4.12 -0.09
N PHE A 110 -10.01 -5.01 -0.12
CA PHE A 110 -10.25 -6.42 -0.39
C PHE A 110 -11.06 -7.11 0.71
N MET A 111 -10.75 -6.86 1.99
CA MET A 111 -11.54 -7.42 3.10
C MET A 111 -13.00 -7.03 2.98
N VAL A 112 -13.30 -5.75 2.73
CA VAL A 112 -14.65 -5.26 2.48
C VAL A 112 -15.30 -6.03 1.33
N SER A 113 -14.60 -6.17 0.20
CA SER A 113 -15.11 -6.90 -0.98
C SER A 113 -15.46 -8.36 -0.66
N VAL A 114 -14.63 -9.05 0.12
CA VAL A 114 -14.91 -10.42 0.58
C VAL A 114 -16.13 -10.46 1.48
N PHE A 115 -16.25 -9.52 2.43
CA PHE A 115 -17.42 -9.41 3.29
C PHE A 115 -18.69 -9.15 2.47
N THR A 116 -18.64 -8.27 1.48
CA THR A 116 -19.77 -7.98 0.59
C THR A 116 -20.27 -9.22 -0.16
N VAL A 117 -19.40 -10.18 -0.49
CA VAL A 117 -19.80 -11.42 -1.17
C VAL A 117 -20.20 -12.53 -0.20
N VAL A 118 -19.43 -12.75 0.86
CA VAL A 118 -19.63 -13.86 1.81
C VAL A 118 -20.85 -13.64 2.69
N LEU A 119 -21.12 -12.39 3.09
CA LEU A 119 -22.18 -12.06 4.02
C LEU A 119 -23.57 -12.40 3.44
N PRO A 120 -23.92 -12.03 2.19
CA PRO A 120 -25.17 -12.47 1.56
C PRO A 120 -25.30 -13.99 1.44
N ILE A 121 -24.22 -14.69 1.05
CA ILE A 121 -24.25 -16.16 0.90
C ILE A 121 -24.57 -16.84 2.23
N ARG A 122 -23.97 -16.36 3.30
CA ARG A 122 -24.21 -16.93 4.63
C ARG A 122 -25.56 -16.57 5.18
N PHE A 123 -25.96 -15.33 4.98
CA PHE A 123 -27.27 -14.88 5.36
C PHE A 123 -28.37 -15.70 4.68
N ALA A 124 -28.23 -15.97 3.38
CA ALA A 124 -29.11 -16.88 2.65
C ALA A 124 -29.10 -18.31 3.20
N ARG A 125 -27.93 -18.85 3.59
CA ARG A 125 -27.85 -20.18 4.24
C ARG A 125 -28.53 -20.21 5.60
N VAL A 126 -28.40 -19.16 6.41
CA VAL A 126 -29.09 -19.06 7.71
C VAL A 126 -30.60 -19.02 7.51
N LEU A 127 -31.09 -18.23 6.56
CA LEU A 127 -32.52 -18.20 6.23
C LEU A 127 -33.02 -19.57 5.75
N ALA A 128 -32.25 -20.26 4.92
CA ALA A 128 -32.59 -21.60 4.44
C ALA A 128 -32.54 -22.68 5.55
N GLN A 129 -31.80 -22.45 6.63
CA GLN A 129 -31.81 -23.32 7.82
C GLN A 129 -33.06 -23.13 8.69
N ILE A 130 -33.64 -21.93 8.69
CA ILE A 130 -34.89 -21.65 9.42
C ILE A 130 -36.07 -22.30 8.69
N ASP A 131 -36.24 -21.99 7.41
CA ASP A 131 -37.26 -22.62 6.57
C ASP A 131 -36.82 -22.60 5.11
N ARG A 132 -36.52 -23.79 4.59
CA ARG A 132 -36.02 -23.97 3.22
C ARG A 132 -37.07 -23.65 2.16
N ASN A 133 -38.35 -23.86 2.46
CA ASN A 133 -39.42 -23.64 1.48
C ASN A 133 -39.84 -22.17 1.40
N ASN A 134 -39.71 -21.41 2.50
CA ASN A 134 -40.15 -20.01 2.57
C ASN A 134 -39.00 -19.02 2.85
N THR A 135 -37.82 -19.25 2.25
CA THR A 135 -36.62 -18.42 2.48
C THR A 135 -36.87 -16.92 2.23
N PHE A 136 -37.69 -16.58 1.21
CA PHE A 136 -38.03 -15.19 0.88
C PHE A 136 -38.95 -14.52 1.92
N PHE A 137 -39.84 -15.29 2.55
CA PHE A 137 -40.69 -14.78 3.62
C PHE A 137 -39.84 -14.37 4.84
N TRP A 138 -38.91 -15.24 5.25
CA TRP A 138 -38.01 -14.95 6.36
C TRP A 138 -37.05 -13.79 6.09
N LEU A 139 -36.62 -13.62 4.83
CA LEU A 139 -35.89 -12.42 4.41
C LEU A 139 -36.71 -11.15 4.69
N THR A 140 -37.98 -11.16 4.26
CA THR A 140 -38.90 -10.02 4.41
C THR A 140 -39.14 -9.69 5.89
N VAL A 141 -39.36 -10.71 6.72
CA VAL A 141 -39.52 -10.55 8.18
C VAL A 141 -38.26 -9.92 8.79
N PHE A 142 -37.07 -10.40 8.42
CA PHE A 142 -35.82 -9.85 8.92
C PHE A 142 -35.64 -8.37 8.52
N VAL A 143 -35.88 -8.03 7.25
CA VAL A 143 -35.79 -6.64 6.77
C VAL A 143 -36.76 -5.72 7.52
N MET A 144 -38.00 -6.18 7.75
CA MET A 144 -38.99 -5.41 8.50
C MET A 144 -38.57 -5.18 9.95
N ILE A 145 -37.99 -6.18 10.61
CA ILE A 145 -37.43 -6.03 11.98
C ILE A 145 -36.30 -5.00 11.99
N VAL A 146 -35.35 -5.09 11.06
CA VAL A 146 -34.23 -4.14 10.97
C VAL A 146 -34.73 -2.71 10.75
N ILE A 147 -35.69 -2.51 9.84
CA ILE A 147 -36.29 -1.20 9.57
C ILE A 147 -37.04 -0.68 10.80
N SER A 148 -37.81 -1.50 11.50
CA SER A 148 -38.51 -1.10 12.73
C SER A 148 -37.53 -0.72 13.86
N VAL A 149 -36.42 -1.45 14.03
CA VAL A 149 -35.38 -1.11 15.01
C VAL A 149 -34.67 0.19 14.62
N TRP A 150 -34.37 0.39 13.33
CA TRP A 150 -33.76 1.61 12.85
C TRP A 150 -34.65 2.84 13.08
N LEU A 151 -35.94 2.73 12.78
CA LEU A 151 -36.92 3.80 12.98
C LEU A 151 -37.16 4.14 14.45
N THR A 152 -36.84 3.24 15.39
CA THR A 152 -36.95 3.50 16.83
C THR A 152 -35.70 4.10 17.44
N GLN A 153 -34.59 4.16 16.69
CA GLN A 153 -33.33 4.81 17.09
C GLN A 153 -33.13 6.21 16.49
N LEU A 154 -34.02 6.62 15.58
CA LEU A 154 -34.15 7.99 15.06
C LEU A 154 -35.10 8.80 15.94
#